data_AF-A0A2M7RAF8-F1
#
_entry.id   AF-A0A2M7RAF8-F1
#
_cell.length_a   1.000
_cell.length_b   1.000
_cell.length_c   1.000
_cell.angle_alpha   90.00
_cell.angle_beta   90.00
_cell.angle_gamma   90.00
#
_symmetry.space_group_name_H-M   'P 1'
#
loop_
_entity.id
_entity.type
_entity.pdbx_description
1 polymer ?
#
loop_
_entity_poly.entity_id
_entity_poly.type
_entity_poly.pdbx_seq_one_letter_code
_entity_poly.pdbx_strand_id
1 'polypeptide(L)'
;MTKIKDIPKIDRPRERFLKKGADALSKSDLLAILLGSGIKGKNVQKLSQQIVQKFGKNFLNISVTDLQEISGIGEAKALQIVSAISLVKRYYEDEISSEITIKNSKDVLSLIYDIRDKKKEHLVCLYLNARNSLLKKEIISIGLLDKTLLHPREIFHPAVELNTASIILVHNHPSGDSTPSPKDIQIVEKIAQAGEIMGIPVIDFIIVSENEHYSFYEKLKNQNKEFDYVADGFQGTLFDLLEIERPSYDISAEKIQETYFYIPQTKENHFQLQNRRYIGGKHKLIEWIFSIMNKECKGESFTDIFAGTGIVSAIATKHFKKIILNDFLHSNHAIYQAFFSNGDWNASKINNIIRDYNNINGEDLVENYFSKNFGGKYFSKNSAKIIGFIRDNLEENRVNLTDREYYMLLASLLYSIDKIANTVGHYDAYFKKDFIEDRFFMRPIDPIEAKDVSIFQEDANLLVKKIKTDVVYIDPPYNSRQYSRFYHVLETLVKWDKPALHGVALKPEPENMSDYCRINAKDKFAELVKDIDAKYLVVSYNNTYDSKSNSSKNKITLKEIKDILNKQGKTKVFEKDYRHFNAGNTDFNNHKEYLFVTEVNHVQRN
;
A
#
# COMPACT_ATOMS: atom_id res chain seq x y z
N MET A 1 23.15 -61.93 9.50
CA MET A 1 22.34 -60.70 9.28
C MET A 1 23.21 -59.49 9.55
N THR A 2 23.21 -58.52 8.65
CA THR A 2 23.93 -57.24 8.80
C THR A 2 23.46 -56.51 10.06
N LYS A 3 24.41 -56.22 10.95
CA LYS A 3 24.23 -55.37 12.14
C LYS A 3 24.09 -53.92 11.65
N ILE A 4 23.42 -53.06 12.43
CA ILE A 4 23.32 -51.62 12.12
C ILE A 4 24.71 -50.97 11.98
N LYS A 5 25.71 -51.53 12.66
CA LYS A 5 27.11 -51.12 12.55
C LYS A 5 27.71 -51.35 11.15
N ASP A 6 27.09 -52.17 10.31
CA ASP A 6 27.54 -52.52 8.96
C ASP A 6 26.93 -51.56 7.91
N ILE A 7 25.97 -50.72 8.30
CA ILE A 7 25.43 -49.63 7.48
C ILE A 7 26.39 -48.43 7.59
N PRO A 8 26.75 -47.76 6.48
CA PRO A 8 27.52 -46.53 6.52
C PRO A 8 26.92 -45.55 7.52
N LYS A 9 27.77 -44.90 8.35
CA LYS A 9 27.29 -43.98 9.40
C LYS A 9 26.30 -42.94 8.88
N ILE A 10 26.47 -42.50 7.63
CA ILE A 10 25.63 -41.48 7.00
C ILE A 10 24.22 -41.98 6.67
N ASP A 11 24.01 -43.29 6.58
CA ASP A 11 22.73 -43.91 6.20
C ASP A 11 21.96 -44.46 7.40
N ARG A 12 22.54 -44.39 8.60
CA ARG A 12 21.89 -44.82 9.83
C ARG A 12 20.82 -43.82 10.26
N PRO A 13 19.64 -44.27 10.74
CA PRO A 13 18.53 -43.38 11.07
C PRO A 13 18.88 -42.24 12.03
N ARG A 14 19.61 -42.51 13.12
CA ARG A 14 19.96 -41.48 14.11
C ARG A 14 20.86 -40.39 13.52
N GLU A 15 21.89 -40.80 12.81
CA GLU A 15 22.85 -39.90 12.18
C GLU A 15 22.20 -39.10 11.03
N ARG A 16 21.26 -39.71 10.29
CA ARG A 16 20.43 -39.00 9.31
C ARG A 16 19.52 -37.97 9.95
N PHE A 17 18.87 -38.32 11.06
CA PHE A 17 17.98 -37.41 11.79
C PHE A 17 18.76 -36.18 12.29
N LEU A 18 19.94 -36.39 12.87
CA LEU A 18 20.79 -35.30 13.34
C LEU A 18 21.31 -34.40 12.21
N LYS A 19 21.56 -34.95 11.02
CA LYS A 19 22.13 -34.18 9.90
C LYS A 19 21.08 -33.52 9.00
N LYS A 20 19.91 -34.14 8.82
CA LYS A 20 18.90 -33.75 7.82
C LYS A 20 17.49 -33.51 8.41
N GLY A 21 17.31 -33.68 9.72
CA GLY A 21 16.01 -33.52 10.37
C GLY A 21 15.06 -34.71 10.20
N ALA A 22 13.90 -34.63 10.84
CA ALA A 22 12.88 -35.70 10.85
C ALA A 22 12.28 -35.98 9.47
N ASP A 23 12.13 -34.94 8.63
CA ASP A 23 11.47 -35.03 7.32
C ASP A 23 12.24 -35.89 6.31
N ALA A 24 13.54 -36.08 6.55
CA ALA A 24 14.40 -36.93 5.73
C ALA A 24 14.28 -38.42 6.09
N LEU A 25 13.42 -38.80 7.05
CA LEU A 25 13.25 -40.16 7.55
C LEU A 25 11.87 -40.74 7.21
N SER A 26 11.85 -42.04 6.93
CA SER A 26 10.59 -42.76 6.78
C SER A 26 9.95 -43.09 8.15
N LYS A 27 8.66 -43.48 8.15
CA LYS A 27 7.96 -43.91 9.38
C LYS A 27 8.69 -45.04 10.12
N SER A 28 9.31 -45.97 9.38
CA SER A 28 10.08 -47.06 9.97
C SER A 28 11.44 -46.61 10.48
N ASP A 29 12.06 -45.57 9.90
CA ASP A 29 13.30 -44.99 10.41
C ASP A 29 13.06 -44.24 11.74
N LEU A 30 11.96 -43.49 11.85
CA LEU A 30 11.57 -42.82 13.10
C LEU A 30 11.27 -43.83 14.21
N LEU A 31 10.52 -44.89 13.90
CA LEU A 31 10.25 -45.97 14.85
C LEU A 31 11.52 -46.73 15.25
N ALA A 32 12.47 -46.88 14.32
CA ALA A 32 13.78 -47.49 14.59
C ALA A 32 14.62 -46.66 15.58
N ILE A 33 14.55 -45.33 15.49
CA ILE A 33 15.20 -44.44 16.46
C ILE A 33 14.56 -44.61 17.83
N LEU A 34 13.23 -44.59 17.90
CA LEU A 34 12.46 -44.71 19.15
C LEU A 34 12.79 -46.04 19.86
N LEU A 35 12.72 -47.15 19.14
CA LEU A 35 12.99 -48.48 19.71
C LEU A 35 14.44 -48.69 20.15
N GLY A 36 15.38 -47.98 19.53
CA GLY A 36 16.82 -47.96 19.81
C GLY A 36 17.58 -49.26 19.52
N SER A 37 16.95 -50.43 19.66
CA SER A 37 17.52 -51.75 19.45
C SER A 37 16.49 -52.73 18.88
N GLY A 38 16.98 -53.72 18.14
CA GLY A 38 16.15 -54.80 17.61
C GLY A 38 15.86 -55.88 18.66
N ILE A 39 15.39 -57.03 18.19
CA ILE A 39 15.11 -58.22 19.00
C ILE A 39 16.02 -59.37 18.57
N LYS A 40 16.06 -60.45 19.35
CA LYS A 40 16.87 -61.63 18.99
C LYS A 40 16.45 -62.13 17.60
N GLY A 41 17.41 -62.15 16.66
CA GLY A 41 17.17 -62.60 15.28
C GLY A 41 16.62 -61.54 14.31
N LYS A 42 16.32 -60.30 14.74
CA LYS A 42 15.83 -59.23 13.84
C LYS A 42 16.35 -57.84 14.25
N ASN A 43 17.02 -57.15 13.33
CA ASN A 43 17.54 -55.80 13.59
C ASN A 43 16.42 -54.76 13.70
N VAL A 44 16.71 -53.59 14.29
CA VAL A 44 15.68 -52.58 14.63
C VAL A 44 14.98 -52.01 13.39
N GLN A 45 15.68 -51.88 12.26
CA GLN A 45 15.09 -51.39 11.02
C GLN A 45 14.07 -52.38 10.45
N LYS A 46 14.42 -53.66 10.36
CA LYS A 46 13.50 -54.72 9.91
C LYS A 46 12.33 -54.89 10.87
N LEU A 47 12.57 -54.75 12.17
CA LEU A 47 11.51 -54.78 13.17
C LEU A 47 10.54 -53.60 12.99
N SER A 48 11.06 -52.39 12.81
CA SER A 48 10.26 -51.19 12.63
C SER A 48 9.44 -51.22 11.33
N GLN A 49 10.03 -51.72 10.24
CA GLN A 49 9.32 -51.94 8.98
C GLN A 49 8.18 -52.95 9.16
N GLN A 50 8.41 -54.07 9.87
CA GLN A 50 7.38 -55.05 10.14
C GLN A 50 6.22 -54.46 10.95
N ILE A 51 6.50 -53.67 11.99
CA ILE A 51 5.45 -53.06 12.81
C ILE A 51 4.62 -52.08 11.96
N VAL A 52 5.27 -51.19 11.21
CA VAL A 52 4.57 -50.22 10.35
C VAL A 52 3.74 -50.92 9.27
N GLN A 53 4.24 -52.01 8.69
CA GLN A 53 3.50 -52.80 7.70
C GLN A 53 2.33 -53.58 8.32
N LYS A 54 2.51 -54.22 9.49
CA LYS A 54 1.47 -55.02 10.16
C LYS A 54 0.26 -54.16 10.54
N PHE A 55 0.48 -52.96 11.08
CA PHE A 55 -0.60 -52.12 11.61
C PHE A 55 -1.06 -51.01 10.66
N GLY A 56 -0.22 -50.57 9.72
CA GLY A 56 -0.61 -49.64 8.65
C GLY A 56 -1.39 -48.42 9.13
N LYS A 57 -2.64 -48.28 8.68
CA LYS A 57 -3.56 -47.19 9.07
C LYS A 57 -4.02 -47.27 10.53
N ASN A 58 -4.02 -48.46 11.13
CA ASN A 58 -4.43 -48.69 12.52
C ASN A 58 -3.31 -48.44 13.52
N PHE A 59 -2.12 -48.01 13.06
CA PHE A 59 -0.95 -47.82 13.92
C PHE A 59 -1.21 -46.90 15.12
N LEU A 60 -2.03 -45.84 14.97
CA LEU A 60 -2.35 -44.94 16.08
C LEU A 60 -3.27 -45.55 17.15
N ASN A 61 -3.94 -46.67 16.87
CA ASN A 61 -4.91 -47.29 17.77
C ASN A 61 -4.39 -48.60 18.39
N ILE A 62 -3.10 -48.88 18.28
CA ILE A 62 -2.50 -50.11 18.82
C ILE A 62 -2.43 -50.08 20.35
N SER A 63 -2.74 -51.21 20.96
CA SER A 63 -2.56 -51.46 22.38
C SER A 63 -1.21 -52.15 22.68
N VAL A 64 -0.86 -52.24 23.96
CA VAL A 64 0.34 -52.95 24.41
C VAL A 64 0.26 -54.43 24.03
N THR A 65 -0.93 -55.03 24.16
CA THR A 65 -1.19 -56.44 23.82
C THR A 65 -1.01 -56.72 22.33
N ASP A 66 -1.46 -55.81 21.44
CA ASP A 66 -1.31 -55.99 19.99
C ASP A 66 0.17 -56.05 19.56
N LEU A 67 1.02 -55.25 20.20
CA LEU A 67 2.45 -55.23 19.95
C LEU A 67 3.17 -56.46 20.50
N GLN A 68 2.70 -57.01 21.63
CA GLN A 68 3.26 -58.21 22.25
C GLN A 68 3.01 -59.49 21.42
N GLU A 69 2.02 -59.50 20.51
CA GLU A 69 1.86 -60.58 19.53
C GLU A 69 3.06 -60.73 18.59
N ILE A 70 3.86 -59.68 18.41
CA ILE A 70 5.08 -59.75 17.61
C ILE A 70 6.17 -60.41 18.47
N SER A 71 6.47 -61.66 18.14
CA SER A 71 7.51 -62.45 18.81
C SER A 71 8.80 -61.63 19.03
N GLY A 72 9.18 -61.47 20.30
CA GLY A 72 10.36 -60.74 20.73
C GLY A 72 10.13 -59.28 21.18
N ILE A 73 8.95 -58.70 20.97
CA ILE A 73 8.58 -57.41 21.57
C ILE A 73 8.04 -57.66 22.98
N GLY A 74 8.87 -57.37 23.98
CA GLY A 74 8.47 -57.38 25.38
C GLY A 74 7.72 -56.12 25.80
N GLU A 75 7.14 -56.16 27.00
CA GLU A 75 6.32 -55.09 27.59
C GLU A 75 6.98 -53.70 27.53
N ALA A 76 8.28 -53.61 27.87
CA ALA A 76 9.00 -52.33 27.86
C ALA A 76 9.03 -51.65 26.48
N LYS A 77 9.24 -52.41 25.39
CA LYS A 77 9.25 -51.86 24.01
C LYS A 77 7.84 -51.56 23.52
N ALA A 78 6.85 -52.35 23.93
CA ALA A 78 5.44 -52.10 23.59
C ALA A 78 4.93 -50.83 24.27
N LEU A 79 5.17 -50.66 25.58
CA LEU A 79 4.84 -49.44 26.33
C LEU A 79 5.50 -48.22 25.71
N GLN A 80 6.78 -48.29 25.33
CA GLN A 80 7.49 -47.16 24.73
C GLN A 80 6.79 -46.62 23.47
N ILE A 81 6.26 -47.50 22.61
CA ILE A 81 5.53 -47.10 21.40
C ILE A 81 4.15 -46.56 21.76
N VAL A 82 3.39 -47.30 22.58
CA VAL A 82 2.02 -46.93 22.95
C VAL A 82 2.00 -45.60 23.71
N SER A 83 2.93 -45.37 24.64
CA SER A 83 3.05 -44.11 25.36
C SER A 83 3.37 -42.94 24.43
N ALA A 84 4.24 -43.12 23.43
CA ALA A 84 4.52 -42.07 22.44
C ALA A 84 3.28 -41.73 21.60
N ILE A 85 2.51 -42.75 21.20
CA ILE A 85 1.25 -42.56 20.47
C ILE A 85 0.20 -41.88 21.35
N SER A 86 0.02 -42.33 22.60
CA SER A 86 -0.92 -41.73 23.55
C SER A 86 -0.56 -40.29 23.89
N LEU A 87 0.73 -39.95 23.96
CA LEU A 87 1.16 -38.58 24.15
C LEU A 87 0.76 -37.70 22.97
N VAL A 88 1.05 -38.15 21.75
CA VAL A 88 0.64 -37.45 20.53
C VAL A 88 -0.89 -37.33 20.46
N LYS A 89 -1.62 -38.40 20.78
CA LYS A 89 -3.09 -38.39 20.85
C LYS A 89 -3.61 -37.40 21.87
N ARG A 90 -3.01 -37.28 23.06
CA ARG A 90 -3.43 -36.29 24.05
C ARG A 90 -3.22 -34.87 23.57
N TYR A 91 -2.09 -34.59 22.93
CA TYR A 91 -1.89 -33.28 22.28
C TYR A 91 -2.93 -33.00 21.18
N TYR A 92 -3.35 -34.02 20.42
CA TYR A 92 -4.42 -33.88 19.44
C TYR A 92 -5.83 -33.87 20.06
N GLU A 93 -6.07 -34.56 21.16
CA GLU A 93 -7.36 -34.60 21.87
C GLU A 93 -7.58 -33.30 22.65
N ASP A 94 -6.51 -32.68 23.16
CA ASP A 94 -6.49 -31.31 23.68
C ASP A 94 -6.77 -30.27 22.55
N GLU A 95 -6.47 -30.60 21.29
CA GLU A 95 -6.89 -29.83 20.10
C GLU A 95 -8.32 -30.18 19.60
N ILE A 96 -8.90 -31.33 19.99
CA ILE A 96 -10.13 -31.91 19.41
C ILE A 96 -11.29 -31.99 20.43
N SER A 97 -11.22 -31.34 21.59
CA SER A 97 -12.45 -31.08 22.37
C SER A 97 -13.35 -30.18 21.53
N SER A 98 -14.35 -30.79 20.88
CA SER A 98 -15.24 -30.22 19.85
C SER A 98 -15.31 -28.69 19.90
N GLU A 99 -14.56 -28.02 19.02
CA GLU A 99 -14.58 -26.56 18.88
C GLU A 99 -16.01 -26.12 18.60
N ILE A 100 -16.71 -25.67 19.65
CA ILE A 100 -18.06 -25.11 19.53
C ILE A 100 -17.89 -23.80 18.76
N THR A 101 -18.07 -23.86 17.44
CA THR A 101 -17.90 -22.71 16.55
C THR A 101 -19.21 -21.93 16.50
N ILE A 102 -19.15 -20.67 16.91
CA ILE A 102 -20.28 -19.76 16.93
C ILE A 102 -20.36 -19.06 15.58
N LYS A 103 -21.42 -19.30 14.82
CA LYS A 103 -21.61 -18.78 13.45
C LYS A 103 -22.73 -17.74 13.36
N ASN A 104 -23.52 -17.58 14.41
CA ASN A 104 -24.60 -16.61 14.51
C ASN A 104 -25.12 -16.52 15.96
N SER A 105 -26.02 -15.57 16.22
CA SER A 105 -26.65 -15.38 17.53
C SER A 105 -27.43 -16.59 18.02
N LYS A 106 -27.98 -17.46 17.16
CA LYS A 106 -28.70 -18.67 17.60
C LYS A 106 -27.76 -19.69 18.22
N ASP A 107 -26.52 -19.79 17.73
CA ASP A 107 -25.50 -20.65 18.34
C ASP A 107 -25.17 -20.13 19.75
N VAL A 108 -25.06 -18.81 19.93
CA VAL A 108 -24.89 -18.19 21.25
C VAL A 108 -26.05 -18.54 22.17
N LEU A 109 -27.30 -18.37 21.70
CA LEU A 109 -28.51 -18.68 22.47
C LEU A 109 -28.55 -20.14 22.95
N SER A 110 -28.05 -21.07 22.13
CA SER A 110 -27.97 -22.49 22.51
C SER A 110 -27.02 -22.75 23.68
N LEU A 111 -25.94 -21.96 23.79
CA LEU A 111 -24.90 -22.09 24.82
C LEU A 111 -25.27 -21.45 26.15
N ILE A 112 -26.26 -20.55 26.15
CA ILE A 112 -26.70 -19.77 27.31
C ILE A 112 -28.11 -20.14 27.77
N TYR A 113 -28.66 -21.25 27.26
CA TYR A 113 -30.00 -21.73 27.63
C TYR A 113 -30.20 -21.86 29.15
N ASP A 114 -29.14 -22.23 29.87
CA ASP A 114 -29.10 -22.40 31.33
C ASP A 114 -29.32 -21.10 32.13
N ILE A 115 -29.09 -19.92 31.55
CA ILE A 115 -29.28 -18.63 32.23
C ILE A 115 -30.60 -17.93 31.88
N ARG A 116 -31.29 -18.37 30.81
CA ARG A 116 -32.48 -17.70 30.26
C ARG A 116 -33.60 -17.55 31.29
N ASP A 117 -33.88 -18.62 32.03
CA ASP A 117 -35.01 -18.69 32.98
C ASP A 117 -34.61 -18.34 34.43
N LYS A 118 -33.42 -17.78 34.62
CA LYS A 118 -32.93 -17.42 35.96
C LYS A 118 -33.65 -16.19 36.48
N LYS A 119 -34.20 -16.30 37.69
CA LYS A 119 -34.85 -15.18 38.40
C LYS A 119 -33.91 -14.05 38.83
N LYS A 120 -32.60 -14.25 38.70
CA LYS A 120 -31.57 -13.23 38.94
C LYS A 120 -30.96 -12.82 37.60
N GLU A 121 -30.59 -11.55 37.49
CA GLU A 121 -29.76 -11.05 36.39
C GLU A 121 -28.37 -11.70 36.43
N HIS A 122 -27.91 -12.17 35.28
CA HIS A 122 -26.59 -12.74 35.03
C HIS A 122 -25.98 -12.00 33.85
N LEU A 123 -24.68 -11.77 33.93
CA LEU A 123 -23.87 -11.38 32.78
C LEU A 123 -22.87 -12.49 32.51
N VAL A 124 -22.85 -12.99 31.29
CA VAL A 124 -21.98 -14.09 30.85
C VAL A 124 -21.11 -13.63 29.70
N CYS A 125 -19.84 -13.99 29.73
CA CYS A 125 -18.89 -13.76 28.64
C CYS A 125 -18.51 -15.09 27.99
N LEU A 126 -18.58 -15.13 26.66
CA LEU A 126 -18.05 -16.19 25.82
C LEU A 126 -16.75 -15.70 25.19
N TYR A 127 -15.64 -16.37 25.52
CA TYR A 127 -14.32 -16.08 24.99
C TYR A 127 -14.07 -16.95 23.77
N LEU A 128 -13.71 -16.34 22.64
CA LEU A 128 -13.57 -17.03 21.35
C LEU A 128 -12.15 -16.96 20.80
N ASN A 129 -11.76 -17.98 20.05
CA ASN A 129 -10.53 -17.98 19.25
C ASN A 129 -10.74 -17.27 17.89
N ALA A 130 -9.68 -17.18 17.08
CA ALA A 130 -9.72 -16.50 15.77
C ALA A 130 -10.64 -17.17 14.72
N ARG A 131 -11.15 -18.38 15.00
CA ARG A 131 -12.15 -19.07 14.17
C ARG A 131 -13.57 -18.96 14.73
N ASN A 132 -13.78 -18.07 15.70
CA ASN A 132 -15.01 -17.93 16.48
C ASN A 132 -15.40 -19.21 17.24
N SER A 133 -14.43 -20.06 17.59
CA SER A 133 -14.67 -21.23 18.43
C SER A 133 -14.57 -20.87 19.91
N LEU A 134 -15.50 -21.38 20.71
CA LEU A 134 -15.59 -21.12 22.14
C LEU A 134 -14.39 -21.70 22.90
N LEU A 135 -13.59 -20.82 23.50
CA LEU A 135 -12.51 -21.16 24.43
C LEU A 135 -13.05 -21.38 25.85
N LYS A 136 -13.91 -20.47 26.32
CA LYS A 136 -14.47 -20.51 27.68
C LYS A 136 -15.80 -19.76 27.74
N LYS A 137 -16.73 -20.26 28.55
CA LYS A 137 -17.94 -19.56 29.00
C LYS A 137 -17.78 -19.21 30.48
N GLU A 138 -18.00 -17.95 30.85
CA GLU A 138 -17.79 -17.47 32.22
C GLU A 138 -18.91 -16.55 32.67
N ILE A 139 -19.37 -16.72 33.92
CA ILE A 139 -20.34 -15.83 34.53
C ILE A 139 -19.57 -14.69 35.21
N ILE A 140 -19.73 -13.48 34.70
CA ILE A 140 -19.04 -12.26 35.16
C ILE A 140 -19.74 -11.66 36.38
N SER A 141 -21.07 -11.70 36.42
CA SER A 141 -21.86 -11.13 37.52
C SER A 141 -23.21 -11.85 37.71
N ILE A 142 -23.71 -11.86 38.96
CA ILE A 142 -25.02 -12.40 39.36
C ILE A 142 -25.69 -11.45 40.36
N GLY A 143 -26.92 -10.99 40.09
CA GLY A 143 -27.74 -10.16 41.00
C GLY A 143 -28.20 -8.84 40.39
N LEU A 144 -29.03 -8.09 41.12
CA LEU A 144 -29.50 -6.74 40.72
C LEU A 144 -28.28 -5.90 40.34
N LEU A 145 -28.08 -5.65 39.03
CA LEU A 145 -26.94 -4.85 38.59
C LEU A 145 -27.07 -3.45 39.19
N ASP A 146 -26.25 -3.15 40.21
CA ASP A 146 -25.74 -1.80 40.32
C ASP A 146 -24.81 -1.62 39.11
N LYS A 147 -25.39 -1.18 37.99
CA LYS A 147 -24.76 -1.03 36.65
C LYS A 147 -23.51 -0.11 36.66
N THR A 148 -23.19 0.48 37.81
CA THR A 148 -21.99 1.24 38.17
C THR A 148 -20.76 0.40 38.51
N LEU A 149 -20.90 -0.91 38.82
CA LEU A 149 -19.80 -1.77 39.29
C LEU A 149 -19.20 -2.70 38.24
N LEU A 150 -19.79 -2.80 37.04
CA LEU A 150 -19.24 -3.64 35.98
C LEU A 150 -18.03 -2.96 35.33
N HIS A 151 -16.83 -3.33 35.78
CA HIS A 151 -15.59 -2.81 35.24
C HIS A 151 -15.12 -3.67 34.07
N PRO A 152 -14.71 -3.09 32.92
CA PRO A 152 -14.17 -3.86 31.79
C PRO A 152 -13.01 -4.79 32.14
N ARG A 153 -12.31 -4.53 33.26
CA ARG A 153 -11.16 -5.34 33.69
C ARG A 153 -11.59 -6.77 34.02
N GLU A 154 -12.79 -6.95 34.57
CA GLU A 154 -13.32 -8.26 34.96
C GLU A 154 -13.65 -9.11 33.73
N ILE A 155 -13.89 -8.46 32.58
CA ILE A 155 -14.19 -9.11 31.31
C ILE A 155 -12.89 -9.40 30.55
N PHE A 156 -11.99 -8.41 30.46
CA PHE A 156 -10.78 -8.51 29.64
C PHE A 156 -9.59 -9.17 30.34
N HIS A 157 -9.54 -9.23 31.67
CA HIS A 157 -8.47 -9.95 32.37
C HIS A 157 -8.48 -11.45 32.01
N PRO A 158 -9.60 -12.19 32.11
CA PRO A 158 -9.66 -13.56 31.61
C PRO A 158 -9.46 -13.66 30.10
N ALA A 159 -9.91 -12.65 29.34
CA ALA A 159 -9.75 -12.65 27.87
C ALA A 159 -8.26 -12.72 27.47
N VAL A 160 -7.43 -11.91 28.12
CA VAL A 160 -5.99 -11.87 27.90
C VAL A 160 -5.32 -13.17 28.34
N GLU A 161 -5.69 -13.74 29.50
CA GLU A 161 -5.13 -15.00 29.98
C GLU A 161 -5.42 -16.18 29.03
N LEU A 162 -6.59 -16.16 28.37
CA LEU A 162 -7.02 -17.20 27.44
C LEU A 162 -6.49 -16.99 26.00
N ASN A 163 -5.73 -15.93 25.72
CA ASN A 163 -5.36 -15.51 24.37
C ASN A 163 -6.58 -15.38 23.45
N THR A 164 -7.64 -14.78 23.98
CA THR A 164 -8.92 -14.61 23.30
C THR A 164 -8.75 -13.70 22.09
N ALA A 165 -9.33 -14.09 20.94
CA ALA A 165 -9.35 -13.26 19.74
C ALA A 165 -10.55 -12.29 19.75
N SER A 166 -11.68 -12.68 20.33
CA SER A 166 -12.90 -11.88 20.41
C SER A 166 -13.85 -12.39 21.49
N ILE A 167 -14.79 -11.55 21.94
CA ILE A 167 -15.77 -11.92 22.98
C ILE A 167 -17.22 -11.68 22.55
N ILE A 168 -18.14 -12.45 23.13
CA ILE A 168 -19.59 -12.21 23.08
C ILE A 168 -20.14 -12.14 24.50
N LEU A 169 -20.92 -11.11 24.78
CA LEU A 169 -21.57 -10.93 26.09
C LEU A 169 -23.05 -11.28 26.02
N VAL A 170 -23.57 -11.89 27.09
CA VAL A 170 -24.98 -12.24 27.21
C VAL A 170 -25.51 -11.79 28.56
N HIS A 171 -26.64 -11.10 28.55
CA HIS A 171 -27.32 -10.61 29.74
C HIS A 171 -28.76 -11.10 29.78
N ASN A 172 -29.19 -11.77 30.87
CA ASN A 172 -30.60 -12.15 30.99
C ASN A 172 -31.42 -11.10 31.74
N HIS A 173 -32.62 -10.81 31.23
CA HIS A 173 -33.62 -9.94 31.86
C HIS A 173 -34.74 -10.80 32.48
N PRO A 174 -34.81 -10.90 33.82
CA PRO A 174 -35.88 -11.64 34.49
C PRO A 174 -37.28 -11.02 34.33
N SER A 175 -37.37 -9.78 33.85
CA SER A 175 -38.62 -9.03 33.62
C SER A 175 -39.43 -9.55 32.43
N GLY A 176 -38.85 -10.39 31.58
CA GLY A 176 -39.48 -10.92 30.37
C GLY A 176 -39.29 -10.06 29.12
N ASP A 177 -38.82 -8.82 29.24
CA ASP A 177 -38.56 -7.90 28.12
C ASP A 177 -37.07 -7.91 27.75
N SER A 178 -36.77 -8.19 26.48
CA SER A 178 -35.40 -8.20 25.94
C SER A 178 -34.91 -6.82 25.45
N THR A 179 -35.75 -5.79 25.53
CA THR A 179 -35.42 -4.43 25.12
C THR A 179 -34.29 -3.85 25.96
N PRO A 180 -33.24 -3.27 25.34
CA PRO A 180 -32.12 -2.71 26.08
C PRO A 180 -32.51 -1.45 26.85
N SER A 181 -32.13 -1.38 28.13
CA SER A 181 -32.25 -0.14 28.90
C SER A 181 -31.17 0.87 28.49
N PRO A 182 -31.35 2.19 28.75
CA PRO A 182 -30.30 3.19 28.49
C PRO A 182 -28.96 2.85 29.14
N LYS A 183 -28.99 2.14 30.27
CA LYS A 183 -27.79 1.69 30.98
C LYS A 183 -27.11 0.51 30.27
N ASP A 184 -27.87 -0.40 29.65
CA ASP A 184 -27.30 -1.49 28.85
C ASP A 184 -26.57 -0.94 27.64
N ILE A 185 -27.16 0.06 26.98
CA ILE A 185 -26.52 0.76 25.86
C ILE A 185 -25.18 1.37 26.31
N GLN A 186 -25.13 2.06 27.45
CA GLN A 186 -23.90 2.63 27.99
C GLN A 186 -22.86 1.59 28.37
N ILE A 187 -23.28 0.44 28.91
CA ILE A 187 -22.38 -0.67 29.25
C ILE A 187 -21.77 -1.25 27.98
N VAL A 188 -22.60 -1.53 26.97
CA VAL A 188 -22.15 -2.06 25.67
C VAL A 188 -21.12 -1.12 25.05
N GLU A 189 -21.39 0.19 25.03
CA GLU A 189 -20.48 1.19 24.47
C GLU A 189 -19.14 1.24 25.23
N LYS A 190 -19.16 1.23 26.57
CA LYS A 190 -17.93 1.24 27.39
C LYS A 190 -17.09 -0.03 27.21
N ILE A 191 -17.74 -1.19 27.11
CA ILE A 191 -17.03 -2.47 26.94
C ILE A 191 -16.49 -2.58 25.52
N ALA A 192 -17.24 -2.15 24.51
CA ALA A 192 -16.79 -2.13 23.12
C ALA A 192 -15.53 -1.27 22.97
N GLN A 193 -15.52 -0.06 23.53
CA GLN A 193 -14.33 0.82 23.56
C GLN A 193 -13.14 0.17 24.27
N ALA A 194 -13.38 -0.50 25.41
CA ALA A 194 -12.33 -1.22 26.10
C ALA A 194 -11.79 -2.40 25.28
N GLY A 195 -12.66 -3.10 24.53
CA GLY A 195 -12.28 -4.19 23.64
C GLY A 195 -11.42 -3.71 22.47
N GLU A 196 -11.74 -2.57 21.89
CA GLU A 196 -10.92 -1.91 20.86
C GLU A 196 -9.53 -1.57 21.40
N ILE A 197 -9.44 -0.92 22.57
CA ILE A 197 -8.17 -0.57 23.20
C ILE A 197 -7.32 -1.81 23.53
N MET A 198 -7.96 -2.87 24.01
CA MET A 198 -7.29 -4.13 24.39
C MET A 198 -6.96 -5.01 23.18
N GLY A 199 -7.50 -4.69 22.00
CA GLY A 199 -7.42 -5.53 20.81
C GLY A 199 -8.16 -6.85 20.88
N ILE A 200 -9.23 -6.90 21.67
CA ILE A 200 -10.13 -8.04 21.82
C ILE A 200 -11.56 -7.51 21.55
N PRO A 201 -12.01 -7.48 20.29
CA PRO A 201 -13.29 -6.91 19.91
C PRO A 201 -14.49 -7.66 20.52
N VAL A 202 -15.57 -6.92 20.77
CA VAL A 202 -16.87 -7.45 21.18
C VAL A 202 -17.71 -7.71 19.93
N ILE A 203 -17.93 -8.97 19.57
CA ILE A 203 -18.72 -9.34 18.37
C ILE A 203 -20.19 -9.01 18.57
N ASP A 204 -20.74 -9.37 19.74
CA ASP A 204 -22.14 -9.15 20.04
C ASP A 204 -22.36 -8.97 21.54
N PHE A 205 -23.44 -8.28 21.87
CA PHE A 205 -24.03 -8.25 23.18
C PHE A 205 -25.48 -8.68 23.04
N ILE A 206 -25.87 -9.77 23.68
CA ILE A 206 -27.21 -10.33 23.56
C ILE A 206 -27.96 -10.18 24.88
N ILE A 207 -29.10 -9.50 24.85
CA ILE A 207 -30.05 -9.50 25.95
C ILE A 207 -31.05 -10.63 25.72
N VAL A 208 -31.28 -11.49 26.70
CA VAL A 208 -32.20 -12.63 26.60
C VAL A 208 -33.31 -12.55 27.64
N SER A 209 -34.52 -12.88 27.23
CA SER A 209 -35.68 -13.10 28.10
C SER A 209 -36.32 -14.46 27.83
N GLU A 210 -37.37 -14.83 28.57
CA GLU A 210 -38.03 -16.14 28.48
C GLU A 210 -38.42 -16.53 27.05
N ASN A 211 -38.90 -15.57 26.24
CA ASN A 211 -39.34 -15.83 24.86
C ASN A 211 -38.62 -15.02 23.79
N GLU A 212 -37.87 -13.97 24.17
CA GLU A 212 -37.27 -13.03 23.20
C GLU A 212 -35.77 -12.83 23.45
N HIS A 213 -35.11 -12.23 22.47
CA HIS A 213 -33.73 -11.76 22.59
C HIS A 213 -33.50 -10.52 21.74
N TYR A 214 -32.57 -9.68 22.17
CA TYR A 214 -32.09 -8.53 21.44
C TYR A 214 -30.58 -8.66 21.24
N SER A 215 -30.12 -8.50 20.00
CA SER A 215 -28.70 -8.57 19.64
C SER A 215 -28.21 -7.18 19.24
N PHE A 216 -27.08 -6.75 19.80
CA PHE A 216 -26.41 -5.51 19.44
C PHE A 216 -25.49 -5.66 18.23
N TYR A 217 -25.39 -6.86 17.65
CA TYR A 217 -24.49 -7.19 16.54
C TYR A 217 -24.55 -6.18 15.39
N GLU A 218 -25.72 -5.83 14.87
CA GLU A 218 -25.83 -4.85 13.77
C GLU A 218 -25.31 -3.46 14.16
N LYS A 219 -25.47 -3.06 15.43
CA LYS A 219 -24.93 -1.79 15.96
C LYS A 219 -23.40 -1.85 16.07
N LEU A 220 -22.86 -2.96 16.57
CA LEU A 220 -21.42 -3.17 16.79
C LEU A 220 -20.66 -3.43 15.47
N LYS A 221 -21.25 -4.17 14.53
CA LYS A 221 -20.69 -4.43 13.19
C LYS A 221 -20.46 -3.17 12.38
N ASN A 222 -21.36 -2.19 12.50
CA ASN A 222 -21.20 -0.90 11.83
C ASN A 222 -20.03 -0.07 12.40
N GLN A 223 -19.60 -0.36 13.63
CA GLN A 223 -18.45 0.26 14.27
C GLN A 223 -17.14 -0.48 13.92
N ASN A 224 -17.17 -1.81 13.80
CA ASN A 224 -16.00 -2.65 13.49
C ASN A 224 -16.27 -3.61 12.33
N LYS A 225 -15.96 -3.19 11.09
CA LYS A 225 -16.23 -3.96 9.86
C LYS A 225 -15.40 -5.23 9.68
N GLU A 226 -14.34 -5.42 10.47
CA GLU A 226 -13.40 -6.54 10.33
C GLU A 226 -13.81 -7.79 11.11
N PHE A 227 -14.78 -7.70 12.02
CA PHE A 227 -15.15 -8.81 12.91
C PHE A 227 -16.63 -9.18 12.74
N ASP A 228 -16.86 -10.43 12.33
CA ASP A 228 -18.17 -11.01 12.03
C ASP A 228 -18.30 -12.36 12.76
N TYR A 229 -19.53 -12.84 12.96
CA TYR A 229 -19.83 -14.21 13.33
C TYR A 229 -19.22 -15.24 12.35
N VAL A 230 -18.89 -14.83 11.11
CA VAL A 230 -18.15 -15.65 10.14
C VAL A 230 -16.71 -15.13 10.02
N ALA A 231 -15.75 -15.87 10.54
CA ALA A 231 -14.33 -15.53 10.42
C ALA A 231 -13.77 -16.01 9.06
N ASP A 232 -13.46 -15.09 8.15
CA ASP A 232 -12.69 -15.37 6.91
C ASP A 232 -11.18 -15.50 7.17
N GLY A 233 -10.78 -15.78 8.41
CA GLY A 233 -9.37 -15.96 8.79
C GLY A 233 -8.54 -14.67 8.74
N PHE A 234 -9.18 -13.50 8.81
CA PHE A 234 -8.48 -12.22 8.89
C PHE A 234 -7.98 -12.01 10.31
N GLN A 235 -6.66 -12.08 10.51
CA GLN A 235 -6.00 -11.81 11.78
C GLN A 235 -5.36 -10.43 11.67
N GLY A 236 -6.01 -9.42 12.28
CA GLY A 236 -5.38 -8.12 12.50
C GLY A 236 -4.05 -8.31 13.24
N THR A 237 -2.98 -7.74 12.71
CA THR A 237 -1.66 -7.73 13.33
C THR A 237 -1.65 -6.77 14.52
N LEU A 238 -0.68 -6.93 15.43
CA LEU A 238 -0.41 -5.93 16.49
C LEU A 238 -0.26 -4.49 15.94
N PHE A 239 0.11 -4.35 14.66
CA PHE A 239 0.21 -3.05 13.98
C PHE A 239 -1.15 -2.45 13.64
N ASP A 240 -2.18 -3.27 13.40
CA ASP A 240 -3.54 -2.82 13.13
C ASP A 240 -4.21 -2.31 14.43
N LEU A 241 -3.79 -2.83 15.59
CA LEU A 241 -4.22 -2.38 16.93
C LEU A 241 -3.40 -1.21 17.50
N LEU A 242 -2.16 -1.04 17.05
CA LEU A 242 -1.30 0.11 17.37
C LEU A 242 -1.55 1.31 16.45
N GLU A 243 -2.47 1.19 15.50
CA GLU A 243 -3.23 2.35 15.02
C GLU A 243 -4.15 2.86 16.14
N ILE A 244 -3.54 3.27 17.26
CA ILE A 244 -4.07 4.33 18.12
C ILE A 244 -4.58 5.36 17.14
N GLU A 245 -5.89 5.67 17.25
CA GLU A 245 -6.53 6.81 16.61
C GLU A 245 -5.49 7.93 16.55
N ARG A 246 -4.89 8.09 15.36
CA ARG A 246 -4.09 9.28 15.11
C ARG A 246 -5.05 10.39 15.47
N PRO A 247 -4.66 11.34 16.35
CA PRO A 247 -5.53 12.47 16.61
C PRO A 247 -5.95 12.97 15.25
N SER A 248 -7.24 12.84 14.96
CA SER A 248 -7.87 13.62 13.93
C SER A 248 -7.62 15.03 14.44
N TYR A 249 -6.51 15.62 14.00
CA TYR A 249 -6.38 17.05 14.04
C TYR A 249 -7.56 17.49 13.21
N ASP A 250 -8.61 17.92 13.91
CA ASP A 250 -9.78 18.53 13.35
C ASP A 250 -9.28 19.85 12.77
N ILE A 251 -8.63 19.73 11.62
CA ILE A 251 -8.37 20.82 10.74
C ILE A 251 -9.76 21.09 10.21
N SER A 252 -10.31 22.23 10.60
CA SER A 252 -11.50 22.81 9.99
C SER A 252 -11.24 22.96 8.49
N ALA A 253 -11.42 21.87 7.75
CA ALA A 253 -11.19 21.78 6.33
C ALA A 253 -12.54 21.96 5.66
N GLU A 254 -12.67 23.03 4.88
CA GLU A 254 -13.92 23.29 4.17
C GLU A 254 -14.06 22.29 3.02
N LYS A 255 -15.14 21.50 3.02
CA LYS A 255 -15.53 20.66 1.89
C LYS A 255 -16.26 21.52 0.86
N ILE A 256 -15.70 21.67 -0.34
CA ILE A 256 -16.29 22.44 -1.44
C ILE A 256 -16.77 21.49 -2.54
N GLN A 257 -18.05 21.61 -2.92
CA GLN A 257 -18.75 20.78 -3.92
C GLN A 257 -19.00 21.50 -5.27
N GLU A 258 -18.36 22.64 -5.54
CA GLU A 258 -18.64 23.38 -6.77
C GLU A 258 -17.74 22.94 -7.93
N THR A 259 -18.38 22.49 -9.01
CA THR A 259 -17.77 22.18 -10.31
C THR A 259 -17.93 23.36 -11.27
N TYR A 260 -16.85 24.11 -11.48
CA TYR A 260 -16.75 25.09 -12.55
C TYR A 260 -15.33 25.09 -13.13
N PHE A 261 -15.06 24.37 -14.23
CA PHE A 261 -14.46 24.94 -15.45
C PHE A 261 -14.18 23.94 -16.59
N TYR A 262 -13.96 24.52 -17.77
CA TYR A 262 -13.77 23.98 -19.11
C TYR A 262 -12.45 23.21 -19.36
N ILE A 263 -12.55 22.02 -19.98
CA ILE A 263 -11.42 21.26 -20.54
C ILE A 263 -10.89 21.98 -21.79
N PRO A 264 -9.58 22.23 -21.95
CA PRO A 264 -9.03 22.83 -23.18
C PRO A 264 -9.45 22.05 -24.43
N GLN A 265 -9.71 22.75 -25.54
CA GLN A 265 -10.08 22.13 -26.82
C GLN A 265 -9.10 21.02 -27.19
N THR A 266 -9.62 19.81 -27.43
CA THR A 266 -8.81 18.71 -27.92
C THR A 266 -8.63 18.84 -29.42
N LYS A 267 -7.44 19.23 -29.87
CA LYS A 267 -7.10 19.14 -31.28
C LYS A 267 -6.85 17.67 -31.65
N GLU A 268 -7.67 17.15 -32.55
CA GLU A 268 -7.56 15.76 -33.00
C GLU A 268 -6.17 15.51 -33.61
N ASN A 269 -5.63 14.31 -33.39
CA ASN A 269 -4.29 13.89 -33.83
C ASN A 269 -3.10 14.68 -33.27
N HIS A 270 -3.28 15.51 -32.24
CA HIS A 270 -2.18 16.17 -31.54
C HIS A 270 -2.02 15.64 -30.11
N PHE A 271 -0.80 15.68 -29.60
CA PHE A 271 -0.53 15.43 -28.19
C PHE A 271 -0.89 16.65 -27.36
N GLN A 272 -1.72 16.41 -26.35
CA GLN A 272 -2.10 17.36 -25.33
C GLN A 272 -1.26 17.14 -24.08
N LEU A 273 -1.05 18.18 -23.27
CA LEU A 273 -0.16 18.12 -22.12
C LEU A 273 -0.52 16.97 -21.15
N GLN A 274 -1.81 16.73 -20.92
CA GLN A 274 -2.35 15.66 -20.08
C GLN A 274 -2.16 14.24 -20.63
N ASN A 275 -1.71 14.07 -21.88
CA ASN A 275 -1.47 12.74 -22.45
C ASN A 275 -0.21 12.04 -21.91
N ARG A 276 0.65 12.76 -21.19
CA ARG A 276 1.86 12.22 -20.58
C ARG A 276 1.53 11.35 -19.37
N ARG A 277 2.13 10.16 -19.28
CA ARG A 277 2.06 9.33 -18.07
C ARG A 277 3.07 9.89 -17.07
N TYR A 278 2.55 10.47 -16.00
CA TYR A 278 3.36 11.06 -14.94
C TYR A 278 2.72 10.80 -13.58
N ILE A 279 3.50 10.28 -12.63
CA ILE A 279 3.02 10.00 -11.27
C ILE A 279 2.71 11.33 -10.59
N GLY A 280 1.60 11.38 -9.87
CA GLY A 280 1.19 12.58 -9.13
C GLY A 280 0.59 13.69 -9.99
N GLY A 281 0.36 13.47 -11.29
CA GLY A 281 -0.23 14.47 -12.18
C GLY A 281 -1.59 14.98 -11.69
N LYS A 282 -1.73 16.30 -11.57
CA LYS A 282 -2.90 16.96 -10.97
C LYS A 282 -4.11 17.13 -11.90
N HIS A 283 -4.13 16.48 -13.06
CA HIS A 283 -5.16 16.68 -14.09
C HIS A 283 -6.60 16.57 -13.57
N LYS A 284 -6.91 15.55 -12.74
CA LYS A 284 -8.26 15.35 -12.19
C LYS A 284 -8.59 16.26 -11.00
N LEU A 285 -7.60 16.99 -10.47
CA LEU A 285 -7.73 17.87 -9.29
C LEU A 285 -7.76 19.35 -9.67
N ILE A 286 -7.39 19.69 -10.91
CA ILE A 286 -7.32 21.07 -11.41
C ILE A 286 -8.55 21.90 -11.07
N GLU A 287 -9.74 21.36 -11.34
CA GLU A 287 -10.99 22.08 -11.11
C GLU A 287 -11.15 22.50 -9.65
N TRP A 288 -10.83 21.58 -8.73
CA TRP A 288 -10.91 21.83 -7.30
C TRP A 288 -9.81 22.79 -6.83
N ILE A 289 -8.59 22.64 -7.35
CA ILE A 289 -7.47 23.53 -7.02
C ILE A 289 -7.78 24.96 -7.43
N PHE A 290 -8.22 25.17 -8.68
CA PHE A 290 -8.49 26.50 -9.22
C PHE A 290 -9.78 27.12 -8.69
N SER A 291 -10.82 26.34 -8.33
CA SER A 291 -12.00 26.91 -7.68
C SER A 291 -11.66 27.53 -6.31
N ILE A 292 -10.80 26.88 -5.54
CA ILE A 292 -10.28 27.43 -4.29
C ILE A 292 -9.35 28.62 -4.55
N MET A 293 -8.36 28.47 -5.45
CA MET A 293 -7.39 29.54 -5.72
C MET A 293 -8.07 30.82 -6.22
N ASN A 294 -9.05 30.72 -7.11
CA ASN A 294 -9.77 31.89 -7.63
C ASN A 294 -10.59 32.61 -6.55
N LYS A 295 -11.04 31.87 -5.53
CA LYS A 295 -11.78 32.44 -4.39
C LYS A 295 -10.84 33.08 -3.36
N GLU A 296 -9.71 32.42 -3.08
CA GLU A 296 -8.86 32.73 -1.93
C GLU A 296 -7.63 33.59 -2.29
N CYS A 297 -7.15 33.55 -3.53
CA CYS A 297 -5.95 34.25 -3.98
C CYS A 297 -6.29 35.43 -4.90
N LYS A 298 -5.50 36.50 -4.81
CA LYS A 298 -5.59 37.66 -5.71
C LYS A 298 -4.19 38.06 -6.20
N GLY A 299 -4.02 38.13 -7.51
CA GLY A 299 -2.72 38.47 -8.11
C GLY A 299 -2.75 38.42 -9.63
N GLU A 300 -1.68 38.91 -10.24
CA GLU A 300 -1.48 38.88 -11.70
C GLU A 300 -0.37 37.90 -12.11
N SER A 301 0.46 37.46 -11.16
CA SER A 301 1.59 36.55 -11.39
C SER A 301 1.46 35.24 -10.62
N PHE A 302 1.81 34.15 -11.28
CA PHE A 302 1.73 32.78 -10.76
C PHE A 302 3.04 32.03 -10.99
N THR A 303 3.47 31.26 -10.00
CA THR A 303 4.64 30.39 -10.11
C THR A 303 4.29 28.97 -9.71
N ASP A 304 4.59 28.03 -10.60
CA ASP A 304 4.54 26.60 -10.34
C ASP A 304 5.97 26.12 -10.10
N ILE A 305 6.36 26.05 -8.82
CA ILE A 305 7.78 25.84 -8.46
C ILE A 305 8.22 24.38 -8.61
N PHE A 306 7.25 23.45 -8.67
CA PHE A 306 7.41 22.03 -8.94
C PHE A 306 6.43 21.60 -10.04
N ALA A 307 6.64 22.10 -11.26
CA ALA A 307 5.63 22.05 -12.31
C ALA A 307 5.28 20.63 -12.79
N GLY A 308 6.18 19.66 -12.68
CA GLY A 308 5.92 18.27 -13.08
C GLY A 308 5.42 18.14 -14.52
N THR A 309 4.13 17.82 -14.71
CA THR A 309 3.52 17.79 -16.06
C THR A 309 3.28 19.17 -16.67
N GLY A 310 3.29 20.24 -15.88
CA GLY A 310 2.94 21.60 -16.28
C GLY A 310 1.43 21.84 -16.38
N ILE A 311 0.58 20.88 -16.00
CA ILE A 311 -0.86 21.01 -16.20
C ILE A 311 -1.51 22.08 -15.32
N VAL A 312 -0.97 22.32 -14.11
CA VAL A 312 -1.44 23.41 -13.25
C VAL A 312 -1.07 24.74 -13.90
N SER A 313 0.18 24.87 -14.36
CA SER A 313 0.63 26.03 -15.14
C SER A 313 -0.19 26.29 -16.41
N ALA A 314 -0.58 25.24 -17.16
CA ALA A 314 -1.42 25.35 -18.36
C ALA A 314 -2.80 25.96 -18.11
N ILE A 315 -3.33 25.79 -16.90
CA ILE A 315 -4.59 26.40 -16.50
C ILE A 315 -4.34 27.78 -15.93
N ALA A 316 -3.25 27.97 -15.17
CA ALA A 316 -2.85 29.26 -14.65
C ALA A 316 -2.68 30.33 -15.73
N THR A 317 -2.25 29.99 -16.95
CA THR A 317 -2.15 30.92 -18.09
C THR A 317 -3.47 31.62 -18.44
N LYS A 318 -4.63 31.04 -18.07
CA LYS A 318 -5.96 31.63 -18.27
C LYS A 318 -6.38 32.58 -17.14
N HIS A 319 -5.76 32.46 -15.97
CA HIS A 319 -6.13 33.19 -14.76
C HIS A 319 -5.11 34.28 -14.38
N PHE A 320 -3.86 34.13 -14.81
CA PHE A 320 -2.75 35.02 -14.47
C PHE A 320 -2.05 35.51 -15.74
N LYS A 321 -1.52 36.73 -15.67
CA LYS A 321 -0.83 37.38 -16.80
C LYS A 321 0.59 36.85 -16.98
N LYS A 322 1.31 36.68 -15.87
CA LYS A 322 2.70 36.22 -15.83
C LYS A 322 2.80 34.85 -15.18
N ILE A 323 3.40 33.90 -15.89
CA ILE A 323 3.58 32.52 -15.43
C ILE A 323 5.06 32.21 -15.30
N ILE A 324 5.45 31.59 -14.18
CA ILE A 324 6.78 31.04 -13.99
C ILE A 324 6.64 29.53 -13.79
N LEU A 325 7.31 28.74 -14.61
CA LEU A 325 7.38 27.29 -14.44
C LEU A 325 8.80 26.90 -14.02
N ASN A 326 8.91 26.01 -13.05
CA ASN A 326 10.19 25.42 -12.66
C ASN A 326 10.08 23.92 -12.45
N ASP A 327 11.07 23.21 -12.96
CA ASP A 327 11.35 21.82 -12.59
C ASP A 327 12.82 21.53 -12.90
N PHE A 328 13.50 20.77 -12.06
CA PHE A 328 14.92 20.50 -12.26
C PHE A 328 15.18 19.36 -13.25
N LEU A 329 14.16 18.57 -13.64
CA LEU A 329 14.29 17.49 -14.63
C LEU A 329 14.38 18.04 -16.07
N HIS A 330 15.31 17.50 -16.85
CA HIS A 330 15.52 17.93 -18.24
C HIS A 330 14.31 17.61 -19.11
N SER A 331 13.69 16.44 -18.91
CA SER A 331 12.50 16.03 -19.66
C SER A 331 11.29 16.92 -19.40
N ASN A 332 11.15 17.43 -18.18
CA ASN A 332 10.08 18.37 -17.83
C ASN A 332 10.37 19.74 -18.46
N HIS A 333 11.59 20.24 -18.33
CA HIS A 333 12.01 21.49 -18.96
C HIS A 333 11.80 21.47 -20.50
N ALA A 334 12.19 20.38 -21.17
CA ALA A 334 11.98 20.24 -22.62
C ALA A 334 10.49 20.33 -23.01
N ILE A 335 9.60 19.75 -22.20
CA ILE A 335 8.16 19.83 -22.43
C ILE A 335 7.65 21.26 -22.20
N TYR A 336 8.15 21.96 -21.18
CA TYR A 336 7.75 23.34 -20.93
C TYR A 336 8.15 24.24 -22.10
N GLN A 337 9.38 24.09 -22.60
CA GLN A 337 9.86 24.84 -23.76
C GLN A 337 9.01 24.55 -25.00
N ALA A 338 8.60 23.30 -25.21
CA ALA A 338 7.76 22.92 -26.34
C ALA A 338 6.35 23.52 -26.28
N PHE A 339 5.70 23.40 -25.12
CA PHE A 339 4.28 23.76 -24.96
C PHE A 339 4.06 25.24 -24.64
N PHE A 340 4.97 25.90 -23.90
CA PHE A 340 4.72 27.23 -23.32
C PHE A 340 5.65 28.34 -23.84
N SER A 341 6.78 28.01 -24.45
CA SER A 341 7.72 29.03 -24.94
C SER A 341 7.06 29.90 -26.01
N ASN A 342 7.42 31.18 -26.06
CA ASN A 342 6.93 32.13 -27.05
C ASN A 342 7.83 32.25 -28.29
N GLY A 343 8.83 31.38 -28.44
CA GLY A 343 9.71 31.39 -29.61
C GLY A 343 8.98 31.15 -30.94
N ASP A 344 9.59 31.56 -32.04
CA ASP A 344 9.06 31.32 -33.38
C ASP A 344 9.14 29.84 -33.77
N TRP A 345 8.15 29.36 -34.51
CA TRP A 345 8.10 27.99 -35.03
C TRP A 345 7.23 27.90 -36.28
N ASN A 346 7.48 26.90 -37.13
CA ASN A 346 6.71 26.67 -38.34
C ASN A 346 5.95 25.33 -38.30
N ALA A 347 4.62 25.39 -38.29
CA ALA A 347 3.76 24.21 -38.22
C ALA A 347 3.95 23.24 -39.40
N SER A 348 4.06 23.75 -40.63
CA SER A 348 4.27 22.91 -41.82
C SER A 348 5.62 22.20 -41.76
N LYS A 349 6.66 22.86 -41.28
CA LYS A 349 8.00 22.28 -41.08
C LYS A 349 7.97 21.14 -40.07
N ILE A 350 7.38 21.37 -38.89
CA ILE A 350 7.23 20.32 -37.86
C ILE A 350 6.45 19.12 -38.40
N ASN A 351 5.32 19.37 -39.07
CA ASN A 351 4.49 18.30 -39.63
C ASN A 351 5.22 17.49 -40.72
N ASN A 352 6.02 18.16 -41.56
CA ASN A 352 6.83 17.48 -42.57
C ASN A 352 7.88 16.57 -41.93
N ILE A 353 8.64 17.08 -40.95
CA ILE A 353 9.67 16.30 -40.25
C ILE A 353 9.03 15.09 -39.53
N ILE A 354 7.90 15.28 -38.84
CA ILE A 354 7.18 14.18 -38.17
C ILE A 354 6.71 13.13 -39.17
N ARG A 355 6.18 13.55 -40.32
CA ARG A 355 5.78 12.63 -41.39
C ARG A 355 6.96 11.83 -41.90
N ASP A 356 8.10 12.47 -42.11
CA ASP A 356 9.31 11.80 -42.60
C ASP A 356 9.83 10.79 -41.57
N TYR A 357 9.80 11.13 -40.27
CA TYR A 357 10.12 10.19 -39.19
C TYR A 357 9.16 9.01 -39.11
N ASN A 358 7.87 9.22 -39.35
CA ASN A 358 6.88 8.14 -39.36
C ASN A 358 7.03 7.17 -40.55
N ASN A 359 7.76 7.55 -41.60
CA ASN A 359 8.03 6.68 -42.75
C ASN A 359 9.30 5.82 -42.57
N ILE A 360 10.03 5.98 -41.45
CA ILE A 360 11.23 5.22 -41.17
C ILE A 360 10.87 3.77 -40.80
N ASN A 361 11.51 2.82 -41.47
CA ASN A 361 11.50 1.43 -41.06
C ASN A 361 12.78 1.11 -40.26
N GLY A 362 12.64 0.69 -39.01
CA GLY A 362 13.80 0.38 -38.17
C GLY A 362 14.48 -0.95 -38.49
N GLU A 363 13.91 -1.80 -39.35
CA GLU A 363 14.62 -2.96 -39.90
C GLU A 363 15.82 -2.53 -40.77
N ASP A 364 15.69 -1.39 -41.46
CA ASP A 364 16.73 -0.80 -42.31
C ASP A 364 17.81 -0.06 -41.49
N LEU A 365 17.59 0.12 -40.19
CA LEU A 365 18.49 0.85 -39.30
C LEU A 365 19.48 -0.08 -38.57
N VAL A 366 20.71 0.41 -38.42
CA VAL A 366 21.72 -0.22 -37.55
C VAL A 366 21.41 0.04 -36.07
N GLU A 367 21.94 -0.82 -35.21
CA GLU A 367 21.81 -0.67 -33.75
C GLU A 367 22.54 0.59 -33.24
N ASN A 368 21.82 1.47 -32.56
CA ASN A 368 22.33 2.70 -31.95
C ASN A 368 22.37 2.59 -30.42
N TYR A 369 22.81 3.66 -29.74
CA TYR A 369 22.89 3.67 -28.29
C TYR A 369 21.55 3.33 -27.62
N PHE A 370 20.44 3.89 -28.11
CA PHE A 370 19.14 3.70 -27.50
C PHE A 370 18.61 2.28 -27.69
N SER A 371 18.75 1.70 -28.89
CA SER A 371 18.31 0.35 -29.19
C SER A 371 19.12 -0.72 -28.44
N LYS A 372 20.44 -0.55 -28.34
CA LYS A 372 21.32 -1.46 -27.58
C LYS A 372 20.94 -1.52 -26.10
N ASN A 373 20.58 -0.37 -25.53
CA ASN A 373 20.28 -0.26 -24.12
C ASN A 373 18.81 -0.59 -23.84
N PHE A 374 17.85 0.11 -24.43
CA PHE A 374 16.44 0.02 -24.05
C PHE A 374 15.59 -0.90 -24.94
N GLY A 375 16.12 -1.33 -26.09
CA GLY A 375 15.46 -2.26 -27.01
C GLY A 375 15.36 -3.69 -26.44
N GLY A 376 14.22 -4.34 -26.70
CA GLY A 376 13.86 -5.63 -26.11
C GLY A 376 13.56 -5.58 -24.61
N LYS A 377 13.46 -4.38 -24.03
CA LYS A 377 13.19 -4.17 -22.60
C LYS A 377 12.00 -3.22 -22.43
N TYR A 378 12.25 -1.91 -22.52
CA TYR A 378 11.23 -0.87 -22.45
C TYR A 378 10.47 -0.74 -23.78
N PHE A 379 11.15 -1.04 -24.89
CA PHE A 379 10.60 -0.90 -26.24
C PHE A 379 10.93 -2.16 -27.06
N SER A 380 10.20 -2.40 -28.16
CA SER A 380 10.64 -3.37 -29.16
C SER A 380 12.01 -2.97 -29.72
N LYS A 381 12.78 -3.91 -30.27
CA LYS A 381 14.08 -3.59 -30.87
C LYS A 381 13.94 -2.60 -32.03
N ASN A 382 12.96 -2.82 -32.90
CA ASN A 382 12.70 -2.00 -34.07
C ASN A 382 12.32 -0.56 -33.68
N SER A 383 11.31 -0.38 -32.82
CA SER A 383 10.94 0.95 -32.31
C SER A 383 12.11 1.64 -31.59
N ALA A 384 12.93 0.92 -30.83
CA ALA A 384 14.09 1.51 -30.17
C ALA A 384 15.17 2.02 -31.15
N LYS A 385 15.36 1.36 -32.29
CA LYS A 385 16.24 1.85 -33.35
C LYS A 385 15.71 3.15 -33.93
N ILE A 386 14.42 3.21 -34.25
CA ILE A 386 13.77 4.43 -34.78
C ILE A 386 13.91 5.59 -33.80
N ILE A 387 13.64 5.37 -32.50
CA ILE A 387 13.79 6.40 -31.46
C ILE A 387 15.21 6.95 -31.42
N GLY A 388 16.21 6.06 -31.43
CA GLY A 388 17.60 6.49 -31.41
C GLY A 388 18.03 7.24 -32.68
N PHE A 389 17.57 6.80 -33.84
CA PHE A 389 17.81 7.49 -35.11
C PHE A 389 17.21 8.90 -35.10
N ILE A 390 15.95 9.04 -34.67
CA ILE A 390 15.28 10.36 -34.58
C ILE A 390 16.10 11.28 -33.68
N ARG A 391 16.57 10.80 -32.54
CA ARG A 391 17.35 11.64 -31.63
C ARG A 391 18.71 12.04 -32.20
N ASP A 392 19.45 11.11 -32.80
CA ASP A 392 20.72 11.45 -33.48
C ASP A 392 20.47 12.47 -34.60
N ASN A 393 19.41 12.28 -35.40
CA ASN A 393 19.03 13.21 -36.46
C ASN A 393 18.63 14.60 -35.95
N LEU A 394 17.94 14.70 -34.80
CA LEU A 394 17.60 15.97 -34.17
C LEU A 394 18.84 16.76 -33.72
N GLU A 395 19.87 16.07 -33.20
CA GLU A 395 21.14 16.71 -32.83
C GLU A 395 21.92 17.16 -34.06
N GLU A 396 22.01 16.31 -35.08
CA GLU A 396 22.69 16.64 -36.35
C GLU A 396 22.03 17.84 -37.06
N ASN A 397 20.71 17.96 -36.97
CA ASN A 397 19.95 19.05 -37.60
C ASN A 397 19.67 20.24 -36.67
N ARG A 398 20.31 20.31 -35.49
CA ARG A 398 20.00 21.33 -34.48
C ARG A 398 20.09 22.77 -35.00
N VAL A 399 21.08 23.04 -35.87
CA VAL A 399 21.33 24.36 -36.47
C VAL A 399 20.17 24.81 -37.37
N ASN A 400 19.43 23.87 -37.94
CA ASN A 400 18.31 24.15 -38.83
C ASN A 400 16.98 24.34 -38.09
N LEU A 401 16.94 24.21 -36.77
CA LEU A 401 15.73 24.28 -35.95
C LEU A 401 15.80 25.46 -34.99
N THR A 402 14.70 26.19 -34.84
CA THR A 402 14.59 27.10 -33.69
C THR A 402 14.57 26.30 -32.39
N ASP A 403 14.88 26.93 -31.27
CA ASP A 403 14.82 26.26 -29.96
C ASP A 403 13.44 25.68 -29.69
N ARG A 404 12.39 26.43 -30.02
CA ARG A 404 11.02 25.96 -29.87
C ARG A 404 10.73 24.77 -30.78
N GLU A 405 11.11 24.82 -32.06
CA GLU A 405 10.91 23.70 -32.99
C GLU A 405 11.64 22.42 -32.53
N TYR A 406 12.87 22.55 -32.06
CA TYR A 406 13.65 21.44 -31.50
C TYR A 406 12.91 20.81 -30.31
N TYR A 407 12.47 21.63 -29.35
CA TYR A 407 11.73 21.12 -28.20
C TYR A 407 10.35 20.56 -28.56
N MET A 408 9.67 21.10 -29.57
CA MET A 408 8.41 20.54 -30.08
C MET A 408 8.59 19.13 -30.63
N LEU A 409 9.63 18.89 -31.44
CA LEU A 409 9.95 17.56 -31.95
C LEU A 409 10.37 16.62 -30.81
N LEU A 410 11.16 17.10 -29.86
CA LEU A 410 11.58 16.31 -28.70
C LEU A 410 10.39 15.93 -27.81
N ALA A 411 9.46 16.86 -27.56
CA ALA A 411 8.23 16.60 -26.81
C ALA A 411 7.33 15.61 -27.55
N SER A 412 7.13 15.79 -28.86
CA SER A 412 6.40 14.81 -29.68
C SER A 412 6.99 13.41 -29.59
N LEU A 413 8.32 13.28 -29.60
CA LEU A 413 9.00 12.01 -29.44
C LEU A 413 8.79 11.44 -28.03
N LEU A 414 8.98 12.23 -26.98
CA LEU A 414 8.77 11.83 -25.58
C LEU A 414 7.36 11.26 -25.36
N TYR A 415 6.34 11.96 -25.86
CA TYR A 415 4.94 11.53 -25.72
C TYR A 415 4.64 10.25 -26.52
N SER A 416 5.28 10.08 -27.67
CA SER A 416 5.15 8.86 -28.47
C SER A 416 5.78 7.64 -27.81
N ILE A 417 7.01 7.77 -27.29
CA ILE A 417 7.66 6.65 -26.63
C ILE A 417 6.92 6.23 -25.37
N ASP A 418 6.36 7.19 -24.62
CA ASP A 418 5.63 6.90 -23.38
C ASP A 418 4.36 6.07 -23.60
N LYS A 419 3.74 6.18 -24.78
CA LYS A 419 2.59 5.36 -25.18
C LYS A 419 2.95 3.90 -25.46
N ILE A 420 4.09 3.67 -26.11
CA ILE A 420 4.54 2.33 -26.51
C ILE A 420 5.47 1.67 -25.47
N ALA A 421 5.88 2.41 -24.45
CA ALA A 421 6.72 1.89 -23.37
C ALA A 421 6.05 0.73 -22.65
N ASN A 422 6.80 -0.36 -22.49
CA ASN A 422 6.37 -1.59 -21.81
C ASN A 422 6.50 -1.46 -20.28
N THR A 423 5.80 -0.49 -19.70
CA THR A 423 5.85 -0.14 -18.27
C THR A 423 4.46 0.18 -17.71
N VAL A 424 4.38 0.49 -16.41
CA VAL A 424 3.16 0.96 -15.72
C VAL A 424 3.01 2.50 -15.74
N GLY A 425 3.70 3.20 -16.66
CA GLY A 425 3.71 4.66 -16.73
C GLY A 425 4.89 5.35 -16.03
N HIS A 426 5.91 4.56 -15.66
CA HIS A 426 7.23 5.05 -15.24
C HIS A 426 8.30 4.02 -15.60
N TYR A 427 9.56 4.43 -15.69
CA TYR A 427 10.66 3.61 -16.18
C TYR A 427 11.44 2.88 -15.07
N ASP A 428 10.97 2.93 -13.82
CA ASP A 428 11.61 2.20 -12.71
C ASP A 428 11.73 0.68 -12.93
N ALA A 429 10.81 0.09 -13.72
CA ALA A 429 10.82 -1.30 -14.16
C ALA A 429 10.10 -1.45 -15.51
N TYR A 430 10.32 -2.58 -16.18
CA TYR A 430 9.61 -2.97 -17.41
C TYR A 430 9.07 -4.40 -17.29
N PHE A 431 8.02 -4.73 -18.05
CA PHE A 431 7.45 -6.08 -18.02
C PHE A 431 8.30 -7.08 -18.81
N LYS A 432 8.51 -8.28 -18.28
CA LYS A 432 9.07 -9.40 -19.03
C LYS A 432 7.96 -10.11 -19.81
N LYS A 433 7.62 -9.58 -20.98
CA LYS A 433 6.63 -10.19 -21.90
C LYS A 433 7.36 -10.87 -23.05
N ASP A 434 6.78 -11.96 -23.55
CA ASP A 434 7.29 -12.68 -24.72
C ASP A 434 7.25 -11.83 -26.00
N PHE A 435 6.33 -10.86 -26.05
CA PHE A 435 6.20 -9.90 -27.16
C PHE A 435 5.98 -8.48 -26.63
N ILE A 436 6.69 -7.52 -27.23
CA ILE A 436 6.51 -6.07 -27.00
C ILE A 436 5.93 -5.48 -28.28
N GLU A 437 4.88 -4.70 -28.15
CA GLU A 437 4.23 -4.03 -29.27
C GLU A 437 5.22 -3.15 -30.04
N ASP A 438 5.21 -3.30 -31.36
CA ASP A 438 6.13 -2.61 -32.26
C ASP A 438 5.34 -1.66 -33.18
N ARG A 439 4.95 -0.50 -32.63
CA ARG A 439 4.11 0.49 -33.29
C ARG A 439 4.56 1.91 -33.00
N PHE A 440 5.80 2.23 -33.34
CA PHE A 440 6.27 3.60 -33.22
C PHE A 440 5.47 4.52 -34.15
N PHE A 441 4.87 5.55 -33.59
CA PHE A 441 4.16 6.58 -34.35
C PHE A 441 4.21 7.92 -33.62
N MET A 442 4.69 8.95 -34.32
CA MET A 442 4.88 10.30 -33.83
C MET A 442 3.72 11.22 -34.23
N ARG A 443 3.25 12.03 -33.28
CA ARG A 443 2.22 13.05 -33.50
C ARG A 443 2.74 14.42 -33.09
N PRO A 444 2.31 15.51 -33.75
CA PRO A 444 2.63 16.86 -33.30
C PRO A 444 2.02 17.14 -31.92
N ILE A 445 2.62 18.04 -31.15
CA ILE A 445 2.00 18.57 -29.92
C ILE A 445 1.06 19.73 -30.24
N ASP A 446 0.15 20.02 -29.32
CA ASP A 446 -0.72 21.20 -29.35
C ASP A 446 -0.17 22.26 -28.37
N PRO A 447 0.51 23.32 -28.87
CA PRO A 447 1.12 24.31 -27.99
C PRO A 447 0.08 25.13 -27.24
N ILE A 448 0.44 25.62 -26.06
CA ILE A 448 -0.40 26.44 -25.21
C ILE A 448 -0.12 27.91 -25.52
N GLU A 449 -1.18 28.67 -25.79
CA GLU A 449 -1.08 30.12 -25.92
C GLU A 449 -0.90 30.76 -24.53
N ALA A 450 0.26 31.36 -24.31
CA ALA A 450 0.59 32.05 -23.07
C ALA A 450 1.35 33.35 -23.38
N LYS A 451 0.99 34.46 -22.71
CA LYS A 451 1.53 35.78 -23.06
C LYS A 451 2.91 36.04 -22.48
N ASP A 452 3.07 35.86 -21.17
CA ASP A 452 4.32 36.10 -20.45
C ASP A 452 4.66 34.86 -19.62
N VAL A 453 5.63 34.08 -20.12
CA VAL A 453 6.08 32.84 -19.51
C VAL A 453 7.58 32.87 -19.31
N SER A 454 8.02 32.58 -18.09
CA SER A 454 9.42 32.29 -17.77
C SER A 454 9.56 30.82 -17.37
N ILE A 455 10.51 30.12 -17.97
CA ILE A 455 10.75 28.70 -17.75
C ILE A 455 12.14 28.53 -17.15
N PHE A 456 12.22 27.85 -16.01
CA PHE A 456 13.48 27.57 -15.31
C PHE A 456 13.70 26.07 -15.16
N GLN A 457 14.98 25.69 -15.11
CA GLN A 457 15.44 24.36 -14.76
C GLN A 457 16.39 24.43 -13.56
N GLU A 458 15.85 24.74 -12.38
CA GLU A 458 16.65 24.95 -11.17
C GLU A 458 16.08 24.22 -9.95
N ASP A 459 16.92 24.03 -8.93
CA ASP A 459 16.44 23.64 -7.61
C ASP A 459 15.48 24.71 -7.06
N ALA A 460 14.31 24.26 -6.60
CA ALA A 460 13.24 25.14 -6.14
C ALA A 460 13.70 26.09 -5.02
N ASN A 461 14.50 25.62 -4.05
CA ASN A 461 14.98 26.42 -2.93
C ASN A 461 16.00 27.48 -3.37
N LEU A 462 16.68 27.27 -4.49
CA LEU A 462 17.58 28.27 -5.08
C LEU A 462 16.82 29.30 -5.92
N LEU A 463 15.84 28.85 -6.71
CA LEU A 463 15.09 29.72 -7.60
C LEU A 463 14.23 30.73 -6.83
N VAL A 464 13.55 30.31 -5.76
CA VAL A 464 12.65 31.21 -4.99
C VAL A 464 13.36 32.43 -4.42
N LYS A 465 14.68 32.36 -4.21
CA LYS A 465 15.51 33.48 -3.75
C LYS A 465 15.73 34.57 -4.82
N LYS A 466 15.42 34.25 -6.08
CA LYS A 466 15.67 35.11 -7.26
C LYS A 466 14.39 35.65 -7.89
N ILE A 467 13.22 35.14 -7.50
CA ILE A 467 11.94 35.45 -8.14
C ILE A 467 10.96 36.06 -7.15
N LYS A 468 10.02 36.83 -7.70
CA LYS A 468 8.89 37.40 -6.97
C LYS A 468 7.62 37.18 -7.76
N THR A 469 6.53 36.84 -7.07
CA THR A 469 5.24 36.51 -7.69
C THR A 469 4.11 36.76 -6.71
N ASP A 470 2.86 36.81 -7.16
CA ASP A 470 1.72 36.98 -6.26
C ASP A 470 1.33 35.63 -5.63
N VAL A 471 1.31 34.56 -6.43
CA VAL A 471 0.87 33.23 -6.02
C VAL A 471 1.94 32.19 -6.36
N VAL A 472 2.39 31.41 -5.38
CA VAL A 472 3.27 30.25 -5.59
C VAL A 472 2.49 28.96 -5.31
N TYR A 473 2.41 28.09 -6.31
CA TYR A 473 1.93 26.73 -6.16
C TYR A 473 3.10 25.77 -5.89
N ILE A 474 2.92 24.92 -4.88
CA ILE A 474 3.97 24.06 -4.31
C ILE A 474 3.43 22.62 -4.21
N ASP A 475 4.05 21.71 -4.97
CA ASP A 475 3.70 20.28 -5.00
C ASP A 475 4.97 19.41 -5.15
N PRO A 476 5.89 19.45 -4.17
CA PRO A 476 7.10 18.65 -4.20
C PRO A 476 6.82 17.14 -4.12
N PRO A 477 7.79 16.30 -4.51
CA PRO A 477 7.69 14.86 -4.28
C PRO A 477 7.81 14.56 -2.78
N TYR A 478 6.69 14.25 -2.12
CA TYR A 478 6.65 14.04 -0.67
C TYR A 478 7.17 12.68 -0.19
N ASN A 479 7.47 11.73 -1.08
CA ASN A 479 7.83 10.36 -0.72
C ASN A 479 9.25 10.00 -1.19
N SER A 480 9.72 8.77 -0.90
CA SER A 480 11.10 8.37 -1.22
C SER A 480 11.37 8.18 -2.72
N ARG A 481 10.39 8.41 -3.60
CA ARG A 481 10.50 8.17 -5.04
C ARG A 481 11.22 9.33 -5.71
N GLN A 482 12.44 9.07 -6.11
CA GLN A 482 13.27 10.02 -6.84
C GLN A 482 12.85 10.05 -8.31
N TYR A 483 12.23 11.13 -8.75
CA TYR A 483 11.65 11.24 -10.10
C TYR A 483 12.73 11.14 -11.19
N SER A 484 13.94 11.66 -10.96
CA SER A 484 15.10 11.49 -11.86
C SER A 484 15.43 10.01 -12.11
N ARG A 485 15.19 9.14 -11.11
CA ARG A 485 15.38 7.68 -11.24
C ARG A 485 14.21 7.00 -11.94
N PHE A 486 12.99 7.46 -11.68
CA PHE A 486 11.76 6.91 -12.26
C PHE A 486 11.60 7.24 -13.73
N TYR A 487 12.09 8.40 -14.17
CA TYR A 487 12.02 8.90 -15.54
C TYR A 487 13.38 8.92 -16.24
N HIS A 488 14.35 8.14 -15.76
CA HIS A 488 15.73 8.14 -16.26
C HIS A 488 15.85 7.87 -17.76
N VAL A 489 14.96 7.08 -18.36
CA VAL A 489 14.93 6.86 -19.82
C VAL A 489 14.56 8.14 -20.56
N LEU A 490 13.61 8.91 -20.03
CA LEU A 490 13.22 10.21 -20.60
C LEU A 490 14.33 11.24 -20.41
N GLU A 491 14.97 11.28 -19.23
CA GLU A 491 16.12 12.16 -18.97
C GLU A 491 17.27 11.84 -19.93
N THR A 492 17.61 10.56 -20.10
CA THR A 492 18.65 10.10 -21.04
C THR A 492 18.30 10.46 -22.48
N LEU A 493 17.03 10.32 -22.87
CA LEU A 493 16.56 10.70 -24.20
C LEU A 493 16.72 12.20 -24.43
N VAL A 494 16.37 13.04 -23.46
CA VAL A 494 16.46 14.50 -23.60
C VAL A 494 17.90 14.97 -23.60
N LYS A 495 18.69 14.61 -22.57
CA LYS A 495 20.09 15.03 -22.44
C LYS A 495 20.96 14.50 -23.59
N TRP A 496 20.65 13.29 -24.07
CA TRP A 496 21.34 12.61 -25.16
C TRP A 496 22.87 12.49 -24.97
N ASP A 497 23.30 12.46 -23.71
CA ASP A 497 24.70 12.35 -23.26
C ASP A 497 25.24 10.91 -23.26
N LYS A 498 24.38 9.93 -23.60
CA LYS A 498 24.71 8.50 -23.80
C LYS A 498 25.52 7.89 -22.63
N PRO A 499 25.04 7.99 -21.37
CA PRO A 499 25.79 7.60 -20.18
C PRO A 499 25.98 6.07 -20.08
N ALA A 500 26.89 5.63 -19.23
CA ALA A 500 26.92 4.22 -18.83
C ALA A 500 25.67 3.88 -17.99
N LEU A 501 25.08 2.70 -18.22
CA LEU A 501 23.86 2.26 -17.55
C LEU A 501 24.11 1.01 -16.71
N HIS A 502 23.47 0.96 -15.55
CA HIS A 502 23.70 -0.08 -14.54
C HIS A 502 22.40 -0.73 -14.05
N GLY A 503 22.52 -1.99 -13.62
CA GLY A 503 21.43 -2.77 -13.05
C GLY A 503 20.37 -3.21 -14.05
N VAL A 504 19.34 -3.91 -13.55
CA VAL A 504 18.27 -4.48 -14.38
C VAL A 504 17.44 -3.41 -15.08
N ALA A 505 17.16 -2.31 -14.39
CA ALA A 505 16.40 -1.18 -14.93
C ALA A 505 17.25 -0.24 -15.81
N LEU A 506 18.54 -0.52 -16.03
CA LEU A 506 19.43 0.28 -16.88
C LEU A 506 19.46 1.77 -16.54
N LYS A 507 19.73 2.06 -15.27
CA LYS A 507 19.75 3.43 -14.80
C LYS A 507 21.17 4.01 -14.92
N PRO A 508 21.32 5.29 -15.29
CA PRO A 508 22.60 5.97 -15.18
C PRO A 508 23.00 6.18 -13.72
N GLU A 509 24.18 6.74 -13.49
CA GLU A 509 24.58 7.20 -12.16
C GLU A 509 23.56 8.19 -11.58
N PRO A 510 23.32 8.19 -10.24
CA PRO A 510 22.35 9.08 -9.63
C PRO A 510 22.75 10.55 -9.80
N GLU A 511 21.90 11.32 -10.49
CA GLU A 511 21.98 12.77 -10.63
C GLU A 511 20.63 13.41 -10.27
N ASN A 512 20.63 14.72 -9.99
CA ASN A 512 19.41 15.48 -9.75
C ASN A 512 18.48 14.83 -8.72
N MET A 513 19.04 14.47 -7.55
CA MET A 513 18.32 13.74 -6.51
C MET A 513 17.72 14.72 -5.52
N SER A 514 16.39 14.77 -5.45
CA SER A 514 15.65 15.72 -4.62
C SER A 514 15.79 15.40 -3.12
N ASP A 515 16.08 16.42 -2.32
CA ASP A 515 16.07 16.33 -0.87
C ASP A 515 14.65 16.19 -0.29
N TYR A 516 13.62 16.56 -1.05
CA TYR A 516 12.22 16.32 -0.66
C TYR A 516 11.87 14.84 -0.59
N CYS A 517 12.67 13.97 -1.23
CA CYS A 517 12.53 12.52 -1.14
C CYS A 517 13.39 11.89 -0.04
N ARG A 518 14.12 12.68 0.75
CA ARG A 518 15.02 12.24 1.82
C ARG A 518 14.43 12.56 3.21
N ILE A 519 15.17 12.22 4.26
CA ILE A 519 14.73 12.41 5.66
C ILE A 519 14.62 13.90 6.03
N ASN A 520 15.39 14.77 5.37
CA ASN A 520 15.42 16.21 5.58
C ASN A 520 14.35 17.00 4.79
N ALA A 521 13.36 16.32 4.19
CA ALA A 521 12.32 16.95 3.37
C ALA A 521 11.58 18.08 4.12
N LYS A 522 11.30 17.88 5.41
CA LYS A 522 10.67 18.87 6.29
C LYS A 522 11.48 20.17 6.38
N ASP A 523 12.78 20.05 6.62
CA ASP A 523 13.67 21.19 6.79
C ASP A 523 13.81 21.96 5.47
N LYS A 524 13.88 21.23 4.35
CA LYS A 524 13.90 21.85 3.01
C LYS A 524 12.60 22.53 2.64
N PHE A 525 11.47 21.96 3.01
CA PHE A 525 10.17 22.62 2.85
C PHE A 525 10.07 23.89 3.71
N ALA A 526 10.57 23.86 4.95
CA ALA A 526 10.62 25.04 5.81
C ALA A 526 11.54 26.14 5.24
N GLU A 527 12.71 25.78 4.70
CA GLU A 527 13.61 26.70 4.00
C GLU A 527 12.91 27.34 2.79
N LEU A 528 12.29 26.54 1.93
CA LEU A 528 11.56 27.01 0.75
C LEU A 528 10.47 28.02 1.12
N VAL A 529 9.58 27.65 2.05
CA VAL A 529 8.45 28.48 2.48
C VAL A 529 8.91 29.81 3.08
N LYS A 530 10.04 29.80 3.81
CA LYS A 530 10.63 31.01 4.38
C LYS A 530 11.16 31.96 3.29
N ASP A 531 11.82 31.42 2.27
CA ASP A 531 12.56 32.22 1.29
C ASP A 531 11.70 32.71 0.11
N ILE A 532 10.48 32.20 -0.05
CA ILE A 532 9.54 32.66 -1.10
C ILE A 532 9.09 34.11 -0.87
N ASP A 533 9.29 35.00 -1.85
CA ASP A 533 8.64 36.32 -1.92
C ASP A 533 7.32 36.27 -2.70
N ALA A 534 6.21 36.00 -1.99
CA ALA A 534 4.87 35.98 -2.56
C ALA A 534 3.78 36.44 -1.58
N LYS A 535 2.60 36.78 -2.12
CA LYS A 535 1.40 37.13 -1.34
C LYS A 535 0.67 35.88 -0.84
N TYR A 536 0.62 34.84 -1.68
CA TYR A 536 -0.08 33.61 -1.39
C TYR A 536 0.80 32.39 -1.66
N LEU A 537 0.79 31.45 -0.71
CA LEU A 537 1.36 30.11 -0.88
C LEU A 537 0.21 29.12 -1.02
N VAL A 538 0.26 28.29 -2.06
CA VAL A 538 -0.73 27.26 -2.34
C VAL A 538 -0.01 25.92 -2.36
N VAL A 539 -0.25 25.07 -1.36
CA VAL A 539 0.46 23.78 -1.22
C VAL A 539 -0.52 22.64 -1.44
N SER A 540 -0.25 21.78 -2.42
CA SER A 540 -1.00 20.54 -2.62
C SER A 540 -0.32 19.38 -1.93
N TYR A 541 -1.09 18.53 -1.27
CA TYR A 541 -0.57 17.41 -0.50
C TYR A 541 -1.57 16.26 -0.43
N ASN A 542 -1.11 15.01 -0.44
CA ASN A 542 -1.96 13.84 -0.25
C ASN A 542 -1.61 13.08 1.05
N ASN A 543 -2.56 12.41 1.68
CA ASN A 543 -2.33 11.70 2.96
C ASN A 543 -1.88 10.24 2.81
N THR A 544 -0.92 9.95 1.92
CA THR A 544 -0.38 8.58 1.72
C THR A 544 0.59 8.14 2.84
N TYR A 545 0.18 8.26 4.10
CA TYR A 545 0.96 7.83 5.26
C TYR A 545 1.03 6.31 5.42
N ASP A 546 -0.05 5.63 5.04
CA ASP A 546 -0.29 4.20 5.32
C ASP A 546 -0.04 3.34 4.08
N SER A 547 0.92 3.75 3.27
CA SER A 547 1.31 2.96 2.12
C SER A 547 2.04 1.70 2.57
N LYS A 548 1.61 0.53 2.07
CA LYS A 548 2.30 -0.77 2.27
C LYS A 548 3.77 -0.78 1.83
N SER A 549 4.24 0.25 1.14
CA SER A 549 5.64 0.43 0.74
C SER A 549 6.28 1.63 1.44
N ASN A 550 7.40 1.40 2.14
CA ASN A 550 8.23 2.47 2.72
C ASN A 550 8.64 3.55 1.70
N SER A 551 8.70 3.20 0.40
CA SER A 551 9.02 4.15 -0.66
C SER A 551 7.91 5.15 -0.95
N SER A 552 6.64 4.77 -0.74
CA SER A 552 5.46 5.59 -0.99
C SER A 552 5.06 6.45 0.21
N LYS A 553 5.58 6.17 1.41
CA LYS A 553 5.25 6.91 2.63
C LYS A 553 5.79 8.34 2.56
N ASN A 554 4.92 9.30 2.85
CA ASN A 554 5.30 10.70 2.88
C ASN A 554 6.31 11.01 4.00
N LYS A 555 7.26 11.90 3.68
CA LYS A 555 8.39 12.33 4.52
C LYS A 555 8.06 13.54 5.39
N ILE A 556 6.96 14.22 5.11
CA ILE A 556 6.47 15.38 5.85
C ILE A 556 5.04 15.09 6.26
N THR A 557 4.68 15.33 7.52
CA THR A 557 3.30 15.17 7.98
C THR A 557 2.47 16.42 7.71
N LEU A 558 1.15 16.24 7.72
CA LEU A 558 0.18 17.27 7.42
C LEU A 558 0.24 18.38 8.48
N LYS A 559 0.40 17.98 9.75
CA LYS A 559 0.64 18.90 10.86
C LYS A 559 1.90 19.72 10.64
N GLU A 560 3.00 19.10 10.22
CA GLU A 560 4.26 19.80 9.97
C GLU A 560 4.15 20.81 8.82
N ILE A 561 3.45 20.46 7.73
CA ILE A 561 3.18 21.40 6.63
C ILE A 561 2.39 22.60 7.17
N LYS A 562 1.29 22.36 7.90
CA LYS A 562 0.46 23.43 8.47
C LYS A 562 1.24 24.31 9.45
N ASP A 563 2.05 23.71 10.33
CA ASP A 563 2.86 24.43 11.30
C ASP A 563 3.93 25.30 10.63
N ILE A 564 4.54 24.82 9.53
CA ILE A 564 5.50 25.59 8.74
C ILE A 564 4.81 26.77 8.05
N LEU A 565 3.67 26.54 7.41
CA LEU A 565 2.92 27.57 6.68
C LEU A 565 2.35 28.65 7.62
N ASN A 566 1.86 28.26 8.80
CA ASN A 566 1.35 29.20 9.81
C ASN A 566 2.42 30.16 10.35
N LYS A 567 3.71 29.84 10.20
CA LYS A 567 4.80 30.77 10.53
C LYS A 567 4.94 31.91 9.53
N GLN A 568 4.44 31.75 8.30
CA GLN A 568 4.49 32.81 7.27
C GLN A 568 3.21 33.65 7.23
N GLY A 569 2.08 33.10 7.67
CA GLY A 569 0.81 33.81 7.61
C GLY A 569 -0.41 32.96 7.97
N LYS A 570 -1.60 33.44 7.63
CA LYS A 570 -2.85 32.75 7.97
C LYS A 570 -3.12 31.64 6.96
N THR A 571 -3.10 30.38 7.41
CA THR A 571 -3.35 29.22 6.55
C THR A 571 -4.76 28.69 6.68
N LYS A 572 -5.47 28.61 5.55
CA LYS A 572 -6.69 27.82 5.38
C LYS A 572 -6.34 26.46 4.78
N VAL A 573 -7.10 25.43 5.14
CA VAL A 573 -6.91 24.08 4.62
C VAL A 573 -8.22 23.61 4.02
N PHE A 574 -8.15 22.98 2.87
CA PHE A 574 -9.29 22.39 2.16
C PHE A 574 -9.00 20.91 1.91
N GLU A 575 -10.03 20.08 1.91
CA GLU A 575 -9.88 18.64 1.65
C GLU A 575 -10.87 18.16 0.57
N LYS A 576 -10.45 17.14 -0.18
CA LYS A 576 -11.28 16.43 -1.15
C LYS A 576 -10.98 14.94 -1.11
N ASP A 577 -12.02 14.12 -1.06
CA ASP A 577 -11.91 12.67 -1.21
C ASP A 577 -11.44 12.35 -2.63
N TYR A 578 -10.35 11.57 -2.77
CA TYR A 578 -9.75 11.30 -4.09
C TYR A 578 -9.23 9.87 -4.19
N ARG A 579 -9.58 9.15 -5.25
CA ARG A 579 -9.15 7.76 -5.45
C ARG A 579 -7.69 7.70 -5.92
N HIS A 580 -6.85 6.94 -5.21
CA HIS A 580 -5.44 6.71 -5.56
C HIS A 580 -5.29 5.91 -6.87
N PHE A 581 -4.23 6.16 -7.65
CA PHE A 581 -3.84 5.32 -8.79
C PHE A 581 -3.15 4.03 -8.28
N ASN A 582 -3.78 2.87 -8.45
CA ASN A 582 -3.23 1.59 -7.99
C ASN A 582 -2.61 0.78 -9.13
N ALA A 583 -1.36 0.33 -8.93
CA ALA A 583 -0.72 -0.69 -9.75
C ALA A 583 -0.97 -2.13 -9.22
N GLY A 584 -2.03 -2.32 -8.40
CA GLY A 584 -2.62 -3.64 -8.17
C GLY A 584 -2.57 -4.25 -6.75
N ASN A 585 -2.07 -3.60 -5.69
CA ASN A 585 -1.92 -4.27 -4.37
C ASN A 585 -2.33 -3.47 -3.11
N THR A 586 -3.05 -2.36 -3.23
CA THR A 586 -3.36 -1.49 -2.07
C THR A 586 -4.73 -0.82 -2.16
N ASP A 587 -5.77 -1.37 -1.53
CA ASP A 587 -7.01 -0.62 -1.35
C ASP A 587 -6.79 0.42 -0.23
N PHE A 588 -6.83 1.71 -0.56
CA PHE A 588 -6.73 2.79 0.43
C PHE A 588 -8.14 3.30 0.72
N ASN A 589 -8.74 2.83 1.80
CA ASN A 589 -9.91 3.48 2.38
C ASN A 589 -9.45 4.85 2.95
N ASN A 590 -10.16 5.95 2.65
CA ASN A 590 -9.88 7.34 3.10
C ASN A 590 -8.65 8.10 2.52
N HIS A 591 -8.26 7.84 1.27
CA HIS A 591 -7.31 8.72 0.58
C HIS A 591 -7.94 10.12 0.30
N LYS A 592 -7.30 11.16 0.82
CA LYS A 592 -7.70 12.56 0.72
C LYS A 592 -6.57 13.40 0.12
N GLU A 593 -6.97 14.32 -0.74
CA GLU A 593 -6.13 15.40 -1.24
C GLU A 593 -6.41 16.65 -0.41
N TYR A 594 -5.35 17.35 -0.02
CA TYR A 594 -5.38 18.56 0.77
C TYR A 594 -4.79 19.71 -0.03
N LEU A 595 -5.40 20.88 0.13
CA LEU A 595 -4.89 22.13 -0.40
C LEU A 595 -4.77 23.13 0.75
N PHE A 596 -3.54 23.61 0.99
CA PHE A 596 -3.27 24.67 1.95
C PHE A 596 -3.17 25.98 1.19
N VAL A 597 -3.90 26.99 1.64
CA VAL A 597 -3.79 28.35 1.12
C VAL A 597 -3.36 29.27 2.26
N THR A 598 -2.17 29.83 2.14
CA THR A 598 -1.58 30.73 3.14
C THR A 598 -1.50 32.14 2.57
N GLU A 599 -2.21 33.07 3.20
CA GLU A 599 -2.02 34.51 2.97
C GLU A 599 -0.83 34.98 3.81
N VAL A 600 0.24 35.43 3.14
CA VAL A 600 1.53 35.76 3.77
C VAL A 600 1.46 37.13 4.44
N ASN A 601 1.85 37.19 5.72
CA ASN A 601 1.90 38.46 6.45
C ASN A 601 3.16 39.24 6.07
N HIS A 602 3.02 40.30 5.28
CA HIS A 602 4.14 41.16 4.87
C HIS A 602 4.84 41.91 6.03
N VAL A 603 4.33 41.83 7.26
CA VAL A 603 4.80 42.63 8.42
C VAL A 603 6.00 42.00 9.16
N GLN A 604 6.34 40.73 8.93
CA GLN A 604 7.43 40.03 9.64
C GLN A 604 8.76 39.93 8.87
N ARG A 605 8.92 40.64 7.74
CA ARG A 605 10.11 40.55 6.87
C ARG A 605 10.97 41.83 6.91
N ASN A 606 11.32 42.28 8.12
CA ASN A 606 12.38 43.27 8.34
C ASN A 606 13.50 42.64 9.17
#